data_AF-A0AAV9L9W7-F1
#
_entry.id   AF-A0AAV9L9W7-F1
#
_cell.length_a   1.000
_cell.length_b   1.000
_cell.length_c   1.000
_cell.angle_alpha   90.00
_cell.angle_beta   90.00
_cell.angle_gamma   90.00
#
_symmetry.space_group_name_H-M   'P 1'
#
loop_
_entity.id
_entity.type
_entity.pdbx_description
1 polymer ?
#
loop_
_entity_poly.entity_id
_entity_poly.type
_entity_poly.pdbx_seq_one_letter_code
_entity_poly.pdbx_strand_id
1 'polypeptide(L)' 'MFSGSYSINNKPLILKNWIEDFDVDQEFPTKIPIWVKFPNLPMNCWGCDSLSRIPSATGILVFADECTTK' A
#
# COMPACT_ATOMS: atom_id res chain seq x y z
N MET A 1 10.25 5.06 -14.68
CA MET A 1 9.91 4.22 -13.51
C MET A 1 8.52 4.60 -13.06
N PHE A 2 7.56 3.68 -13.09
CA PHE A 2 6.21 3.91 -12.58
C PHE A 2 6.19 3.61 -11.08
N SER A 3 6.37 4.63 -10.25
CA SER A 3 6.36 4.54 -8.79
C SER A 3 4.92 4.72 -8.25
N GLY A 4 4.06 3.74 -8.50
CA GLY A 4 2.67 3.76 -8.01
C GLY A 4 1.88 2.51 -8.35
N SER A 5 0.70 2.36 -7.73
CA SER A 5 -0.22 1.25 -7.96
C SER A 5 -0.69 1.20 -9.43
N TYR A 6 -0.69 0.00 -10.02
CA TYR A 6 -1.17 -0.23 -11.38
C TYR A 6 -2.70 -0.15 -11.43
N SER A 7 -3.26 0.36 -12.53
CA SER A 7 -4.71 0.40 -12.74
C SER A 7 -5.07 0.29 -14.23
N ILE A 8 -6.17 -0.40 -14.54
CA ILE A 8 -6.80 -0.43 -15.88
C ILE A 8 -8.24 0.04 -15.72
N ASN A 9 -8.67 1.03 -16.51
CA ASN A 9 -10.03 1.60 -16.44
C ASN A 9 -10.43 2.01 -15.01
N ASN A 10 -9.55 2.71 -14.29
CA ASN A 10 -9.73 3.09 -12.88
C ASN A 10 -9.91 1.92 -11.90
N LYS A 11 -9.63 0.68 -12.30
CA LYS A 11 -9.65 -0.50 -11.43
C LYS A 11 -8.22 -0.83 -11.00
N PRO A 12 -7.93 -0.89 -9.69
CA PRO A 12 -6.60 -1.24 -9.21
C PRO A 12 -6.24 -2.68 -9.59
N LEU A 13 -4.98 -2.89 -9.93
CA LEU A 13 -4.42 -4.21 -10.25
C LEU A 13 -3.42 -4.62 -9.19
N ILE A 14 -3.55 -5.87 -8.74
CA ILE A 14 -2.54 -6.53 -7.92
C ILE A 14 -1.67 -7.33 -8.88
N LEU A 15 -0.42 -6.92 -9.02
CA LEU A 15 0.56 -7.69 -9.77
C LEU A 15 1.23 -8.69 -8.84
N LYS A 16 1.38 -9.92 -9.32
CA LYS A 16 2.15 -10.96 -8.67
C LYS A 16 3.18 -11.48 -9.66
N ASN A 17 4.41 -11.70 -9.20
CA ASN A 17 5.41 -12.34 -10.05
C ASN A 17 4.95 -13.75 -10.41
N TRP A 18 5.16 -14.13 -11.67
CA TRP A 18 4.88 -15.47 -12.14
C TRP A 18 5.79 -16.48 -11.42
N ILE A 19 5.21 -17.62 -11.07
CA ILE A 19 5.86 -18.79 -10.47
C ILE A 19 5.28 -20.02 -11.16
N GLU A 20 6.13 -20.99 -11.49
CA GLU A 20 5.74 -22.14 -12.33
C GLU A 20 4.67 -23.02 -11.69
N ASP A 21 4.71 -23.17 -10.36
CA ASP A 21 3.77 -23.97 -9.58
C ASP A 21 2.63 -23.13 -8.94
N PHE A 22 2.25 -22.01 -9.57
CA PHE A 22 1.23 -21.11 -9.04
C PHE A 22 -0.16 -21.78 -8.94
N ASP A 23 -0.70 -21.86 -7.72
CA ASP A 23 -2.07 -22.29 -7.45
C ASP A 23 -2.97 -21.07 -7.18
N VAL A 24 -3.97 -20.86 -8.06
CA VAL A 24 -4.90 -19.74 -7.95
C VAL A 24 -5.72 -19.79 -6.67
N ASP A 25 -6.17 -20.98 -6.24
CA ASP A 25 -7.08 -21.14 -5.12
C ASP A 25 -6.34 -21.03 -3.78
N GLN A 26 -5.10 -21.51 -3.71
CA GLN A 26 -4.28 -21.43 -2.50
C GLN A 26 -3.62 -20.06 -2.33
N GLU A 27 -3.24 -19.42 -3.44
CA GLU A 27 -2.41 -18.23 -3.39
C GLU A 27 -3.16 -16.93 -3.72
N PHE A 28 -4.50 -16.99 -3.82
CA PHE A 28 -5.31 -15.79 -3.93
C PHE A 28 -5.17 -14.96 -2.64
N PRO A 29 -4.84 -13.65 -2.73
CA PRO A 29 -4.63 -12.82 -1.56
C PRO A 29 -5.94 -12.64 -0.79
N THR A 30 -6.02 -13.23 0.42
CA THR A 30 -7.15 -13.05 1.35
C THR A 30 -7.19 -11.65 1.96
N LYS A 31 -6.07 -10.91 1.87
CA LYS A 31 -5.94 -9.52 2.31
C LYS A 31 -5.29 -8.70 1.20
N ILE A 32 -5.96 -7.63 0.79
CA ILE A 32 -5.49 -6.75 -0.28
C ILE A 32 -4.98 -5.46 0.36
N PRO A 33 -3.70 -5.08 0.16
CA PRO A 33 -3.21 -3.80 0.62
C PRO A 33 -3.85 -2.66 -0.20
N ILE A 34 -4.30 -1.61 0.48
CA ILE A 34 -4.85 -0.42 -0.16
C ILE A 34 -3.81 0.70 -0.06
N TRP A 35 -3.48 1.28 -1.21
CA TRP A 35 -2.63 2.47 -1.28
C TRP A 35 -3.45 3.71 -0.93
N VAL A 36 -3.15 4.33 0.21
CA VAL A 36 -3.79 5.57 0.65
C VAL A 36 -2.84 6.74 0.41
N LYS A 37 -3.32 7.78 -0.27
CA LYS A 37 -2.59 9.04 -0.46
C LYS A 37 -3.25 10.12 0.39
N PHE A 38 -2.45 10.88 1.14
CA PHE A 38 -2.91 12.01 1.93
C PHE A 38 -2.45 13.33 1.28
N PRO A 39 -3.20 13.87 0.31
CA PRO A 39 -2.83 15.13 -0.32
C PRO A 39 -2.88 16.26 0.72
N ASN A 40 -1.87 17.14 0.68
CA ASN A 40 -1.75 18.30 1.58
C ASN A 40 -1.66 17.93 3.08
N LEU A 41 -1.04 16.80 3.42
CA LEU A 41 -0.80 16.42 4.81
C LEU A 41 0.07 17.49 5.52
N PRO A 42 -0.44 18.14 6.60
CA PRO A 42 0.29 19.19 7.30
C PRO A 42 1.66 18.75 7.82
N MET A 43 2.64 19.66 7.88
CA MET A 43 4.03 19.35 8.29
C MET A 43 4.12 18.69 9.67
N ASN A 44 3.29 19.10 10.63
CA ASN A 44 3.22 18.54 11.98
C ASN A 44 2.73 17.07 12.02
N CYS A 45 2.14 16.57 10.94
CA CYS A 45 1.69 15.19 10.82
C CYS A 45 2.80 14.22 10.37
N TRP A 46 3.98 14.70 9.98
CA TRP A 46 5.11 13.88 9.52
C TRP A 46 6.05 13.40 10.64
N GLY A 47 5.76 13.72 11.90
CA GLY A 47 6.48 13.14 13.04
C GLY A 47 6.13 11.66 13.24
N CYS A 48 7.04 10.86 13.80
CA CYS A 48 6.83 9.43 14.02
C CYS A 48 5.53 9.13 14.81
N ASP A 49 5.24 9.90 15.86
CA ASP A 49 4.02 9.74 16.65
C ASP A 49 2.77 10.09 15.85
N SER A 50 2.81 11.17 15.06
CA SER A 50 1.68 11.57 14.22
C SER A 50 1.42 10.56 13.09
N LEU A 51 2.48 10.12 12.41
CA LEU A 51 2.40 9.13 11.33
C LEU A 51 1.89 7.79 11.83
N SER A 52 2.31 7.32 13.01
CA SER A 52 1.85 6.03 13.55
C SER A 52 0.35 6.00 13.87
N ARG A 53 -0.26 7.15 14.16
CA ARG A 53 -1.71 7.28 14.42
C ARG A 53 -2.57 7.23 13.17
N ILE A 54 -2.03 7.60 12.01
CA ILE A 54 -2.78 7.60 10.74
C ILE A 54 -3.20 6.16 10.36
N PRO A 55 -2.30 5.15 10.39
CA PRO A 55 -2.65 3.74 10.33
C PRO A 55 -3.68 3.38 11.39
N SER A 56 -3.46 3.70 12.66
CA SER A 56 -4.36 3.28 13.74
C SER A 56 -5.82 3.64 13.51
N ALA A 57 -6.12 4.76 12.84
CA ALA A 57 -7.48 5.16 12.49
C ALA A 57 -8.05 4.45 11.24
N THR A 58 -7.20 3.98 10.33
CA THR A 58 -7.61 3.47 9.00
C THR A 58 -7.46 1.94 8.88
N GLY A 59 -6.52 1.34 9.61
CA GLY A 59 -6.19 -0.08 9.58
C GLY A 59 -4.71 -0.39 9.87
N ILE A 60 -4.28 -1.62 9.59
CA ILE A 60 -2.87 -1.99 9.73
C ILE A 60 -2.13 -1.53 8.47
N LEU A 61 -1.27 -0.52 8.60
CA LEU A 61 -0.35 -0.12 7.53
C LEU A 61 0.70 -1.21 7.38
N VAL A 62 0.74 -1.84 6.21
CA VAL A 62 1.67 -2.94 5.92
C VAL A 62 3.02 -2.42 5.41
N PHE A 63 3.01 -1.29 4.71
CA PHE A 63 4.22 -0.71 4.11
C PHE A 63 4.06 0.81 3.92
N ALA A 64 5.16 1.55 4.07
CA ALA A 64 5.29 2.96 3.69
C ALA A 64 6.34 3.06 2.59
N ASP A 65 6.15 3.96 1.62
CA ASP A 65 7.13 4.15 0.55
C ASP A 65 8.52 4.52 1.10
N GLU A 66 9.58 4.17 0.36
CA GLU A 66 10.98 4.35 0.78
C GLU A 66 11.29 5.82 1.14
N CYS A 67 10.63 6.78 0.49
CA CYS A 67 10.75 8.21 0.80
C CYS A 67 10.25 8.61 2.20
N THR A 68 9.51 7.73 2.88
CA THR A 68 8.96 7.93 4.25
C THR A 68 9.57 6.95 5.26
N THR A 69 10.48 6.08 4.81
CA THR A 69 11.20 5.13 5.67
C THR A 69 12.48 5.79 6.17
N LYS A 70 12.79 5.63 7.46
CA LYS A 70 13.93 6.27 8.13
C LYS A 70 15.27 5.79 7.58
#